data_AF-A0A1F6WX29-F1
#
_entry.id   AF-A0A1F6WX29-F1
#
_cell.length_a   1.000
_cell.length_b   1.000
_cell.length_c   1.000
_cell.angle_alpha   90.00
_cell.angle_beta   90.00
_cell.angle_gamma   90.00
#
_symmetry.space_group_name_H-M   'P 1'
#
loop_
_entity.id
_entity.type
_entity.pdbx_description
1 polymer ?
#
loop_
_entity_poly.entity_id
_entity_poly.type
_entity_poly.pdbx_seq_one_letter_code
_entity_poly.pdbx_strand_id
1 'polypeptide(L)'
;MDRKNLLIPIVSLIILIFIMNFLANKFYWYFSIWYFDIIMHFLGGFWLGLVAVYCFSYQSLSGSPVFKILAFILLVGLGWEVFEILINNFAGQIPFNIIDTLLDIVFDISGGLCAILYLWKKLPK
;
A
#
# COMPACT_ATOMS: atom_id res chain seq x y z
N MET A 1 -12.78 -0.57 -18.57
CA MET A 1 -13.47 -0.51 -17.26
C MET A 1 -13.78 0.94 -16.95
N ASP A 2 -15.00 1.29 -16.52
CA ASP A 2 -15.33 2.67 -16.14
C ASP A 2 -14.54 3.04 -14.86
N ARG A 3 -13.97 4.26 -14.85
CA ARG A 3 -13.25 4.85 -13.71
C ARG A 3 -14.10 4.80 -12.44
N LYS A 4 -15.42 4.92 -12.58
CA LYS A 4 -16.38 4.82 -11.46
C LYS A 4 -16.36 3.45 -10.78
N ASN A 5 -16.06 2.39 -11.52
CA ASN A 5 -16.00 1.02 -10.98
C ASN A 5 -14.75 0.78 -10.14
N LEU A 6 -13.75 1.66 -10.19
CA LEU A 6 -12.56 1.63 -9.32
C LEU A 6 -12.80 2.33 -7.98
N LEU A 7 -13.75 3.25 -7.89
CA LEU A 7 -14.00 3.99 -6.66
C LEU A 7 -14.49 3.09 -5.54
N ILE A 8 -15.38 2.15 -5.85
CA ILE A 8 -15.90 1.20 -4.87
C ILE A 8 -14.77 0.39 -4.21
N PRO A 9 -13.90 -0.34 -4.96
CA PRO A 9 -12.83 -1.09 -4.34
C PRO A 9 -11.80 -0.20 -3.62
N ILE A 10 -11.49 1.00 -4.13
CA ILE A 10 -10.58 1.95 -3.45
C ILE A 10 -11.16 2.37 -2.09
N VAL A 11 -12.43 2.76 -2.05
CA VAL A 11 -13.09 3.23 -0.82
C VAL A 11 -13.32 2.08 0.16
N SER A 12 -13.79 0.93 -0.31
CA SER A 12 -13.99 -0.24 0.56
C SER A 12 -12.68 -0.72 1.18
N LEU A 13 -11.59 -0.69 0.42
CA LEU A 13 -10.28 -1.14 0.89
C LEU A 13 -9.67 -0.17 1.91
N ILE A 14 -9.75 1.15 1.70
CA ILE A 14 -9.24 2.09 2.72
C ILE A 14 -10.03 2.03 4.03
N ILE A 15 -11.35 1.81 3.94
CA ILE A 15 -12.18 1.60 5.13
C ILE A 15 -11.76 0.32 5.86
N LEU A 16 -11.50 -0.77 5.12
CA LEU A 16 -10.99 -2.02 5.70
C LEU A 16 -9.64 -1.82 6.38
N ILE A 17 -8.68 -1.19 5.70
CA ILE A 17 -7.34 -0.87 6.24
C ILE A 17 -7.47 -0.03 7.51
N PHE A 18 -8.32 1.00 7.49
CA PHE A 18 -8.56 1.85 8.65
C PHE A 18 -9.11 1.06 9.85
N ILE A 19 -10.14 0.22 9.63
CA ILE A 19 -10.71 -0.62 10.68
C ILE A 19 -9.67 -1.60 11.23
N MET A 20 -8.93 -2.27 10.35
CA MET A 20 -7.90 -3.24 10.74
C MET A 20 -6.78 -2.57 11.54
N ASN A 21 -6.30 -1.41 11.10
CA ASN A 21 -5.29 -0.63 11.82
C ASN A 21 -5.79 -0.19 13.20
N PHE A 22 -7.05 0.29 13.29
CA PHE A 22 -7.65 0.68 14.57
C PHE A 22 -7.75 -0.49 15.55
N LEU A 23 -8.23 -1.65 15.07
CA LEU A 23 -8.31 -2.87 15.87
C LEU A 23 -6.91 -3.36 16.27
N ALA A 24 -5.94 -3.30 15.35
CA ALA A 24 -4.57 -3.73 15.59
C ALA A 24 -3.88 -2.90 16.68
N ASN A 25 -4.09 -1.60 16.69
CA ASN A 25 -3.61 -0.73 17.77
C ASN A 25 -4.34 -1.00 19.09
N LYS A 26 -5.66 -1.15 19.06
CA LYS A 26 -6.48 -1.38 20.27
C LYS A 26 -6.19 -2.72 20.95
N PHE A 27 -5.91 -3.76 20.16
CA PHE A 27 -5.69 -5.13 20.64
C PHE A 27 -4.22 -5.57 20.53
N TYR A 28 -3.30 -4.65 20.27
CA TYR A 28 -1.86 -4.90 20.17
C TYR A 28 -1.49 -6.00 19.15
N TRP A 29 -2.17 -6.06 18.01
CA TRP A 29 -1.90 -7.07 16.97
C TRP A 29 -0.53 -6.88 16.33
N TYR A 30 -0.06 -5.64 16.17
CA TYR A 30 1.31 -5.37 15.69
C TYR A 30 2.38 -6.02 16.56
N PHE A 31 2.12 -6.18 17.86
CA PHE A 31 3.02 -6.89 18.77
C PHE A 31 2.73 -8.39 18.86
N SER A 32 1.45 -8.76 18.86
CA SER A 32 1.00 -10.14 19.14
C SER A 32 1.02 -11.04 17.91
N ILE A 33 0.95 -10.48 16.71
CA ILE A 33 0.86 -11.18 15.43
C ILE A 33 2.01 -10.66 14.55
N TRP A 34 3.14 -11.35 14.57
CA TRP A 34 4.39 -10.91 13.96
C TRP A 34 4.34 -10.62 12.45
N TYR A 35 3.38 -11.19 11.72
CA TYR A 35 3.21 -10.97 10.27
C TYR A 35 2.07 -10.01 9.92
N PHE A 36 1.39 -9.44 10.92
CA PHE A 36 0.25 -8.56 10.68
C PHE A 36 0.66 -7.29 9.93
N ASP A 37 1.83 -6.76 10.26
CA ASP A 37 2.36 -5.55 9.64
C ASP A 37 2.59 -5.74 8.13
N ILE A 38 3.22 -6.86 7.76
CA ILE A 38 3.38 -7.33 6.38
C ILE A 38 2.04 -7.36 5.62
N ILE A 39 0.95 -7.81 6.26
CA ILE A 39 -0.38 -7.83 5.65
C ILE A 39 -0.86 -6.39 5.40
N MET A 40 -0.65 -5.49 6.36
CA MET A 40 -1.04 -4.09 6.23
C MET A 40 -0.27 -3.38 5.12
N HIS A 41 1.03 -3.60 4.99
CA HIS A 41 1.86 -3.12 3.88
C HIS A 41 1.37 -3.65 2.54
N PHE A 42 1.12 -4.96 2.43
CA PHE A 42 0.56 -5.52 1.20
C PHE A 42 -0.78 -4.87 0.80
N LEU A 43 -1.70 -4.70 1.76
CA LEU A 43 -3.00 -4.07 1.51
C LEU A 43 -2.86 -2.58 1.17
N GLY A 44 -1.94 -1.87 1.84
CA GLY A 44 -1.60 -0.48 1.57
C GLY A 44 -1.03 -0.29 0.16
N GLY A 45 -0.04 -1.10 -0.22
CA GLY A 45 0.52 -1.16 -1.56
C GLY A 45 -0.52 -1.48 -2.64
N PHE A 46 -1.41 -2.45 -2.38
CA PHE A 46 -2.52 -2.77 -3.30
C PHE A 46 -3.49 -1.59 -3.45
N TRP A 47 -3.83 -0.91 -2.35
CA TRP A 47 -4.66 0.29 -2.37
C TRP A 47 -4.00 1.43 -3.16
N LEU A 48 -2.73 1.72 -2.89
CA LEU A 48 -1.94 2.72 -3.62
C LEU A 48 -1.85 2.40 -5.11
N GLY A 49 -1.70 1.12 -5.47
CA GLY A 49 -1.73 0.67 -6.86
C GLY A 49 -3.06 0.98 -7.55
N LEU A 50 -4.20 0.74 -6.90
CA LEU A 50 -5.52 1.09 -7.43
C LEU A 50 -5.69 2.61 -7.60
N VAL A 51 -5.25 3.40 -6.62
CA VAL A 51 -5.27 4.87 -6.67
C VAL A 51 -4.37 5.39 -7.78
N ALA A 52 -3.15 4.88 -7.90
CA ALA A 52 -2.20 5.27 -8.93
C ALA A 52 -2.76 4.99 -10.33
N VAL A 53 -3.38 3.83 -10.55
CA VAL A 53 -4.05 3.54 -11.82
C VAL A 53 -5.22 4.48 -12.05
N TYR A 54 -6.07 4.72 -11.04
CA TYR A 54 -7.18 5.67 -11.15
C TYR A 54 -6.75 7.11 -11.51
N CYS A 55 -5.57 7.54 -11.07
CA CYS A 55 -5.00 8.85 -11.34
C CYS A 55 -4.23 8.91 -12.68
N PHE A 56 -3.41 7.91 -12.98
CA PHE A 56 -2.47 7.94 -14.11
C PHE A 56 -2.99 7.30 -15.39
N SER A 57 -4.02 6.43 -15.37
CA SER A 57 -4.46 5.69 -16.56
C SER A 57 -5.23 6.53 -17.59
N TYR A 58 -5.57 7.79 -17.30
CA TYR A 58 -6.35 8.64 -18.20
C TYR A 58 -5.49 9.58 -19.06
N GLN A 59 -4.28 9.91 -18.62
CA GLN A 59 -3.43 10.84 -19.36
C GLN A 59 -2.49 10.03 -20.26
N SER A 60 -2.52 10.31 -21.57
CA SER A 60 -1.61 9.77 -22.58
C SER A 60 -0.17 10.22 -22.28
N LEU A 61 0.44 9.66 -21.24
CA LEU A 61 1.73 10.09 -20.77
C LEU A 61 2.78 9.14 -21.34
N SER A 62 3.71 9.69 -22.12
CA SER A 62 4.91 9.00 -22.59
C SER A 62 5.63 8.27 -21.44
N GLY A 63 6.05 7.03 -21.69
CA GLY A 63 6.66 6.10 -20.71
C GLY A 63 5.76 4.93 -20.31
N SER A 64 6.34 3.90 -19.69
CA SER A 64 5.57 2.72 -19.23
C SER A 64 4.69 3.10 -18.02
N PRO A 65 3.35 2.98 -18.09
CA PRO A 65 2.45 3.33 -16.99
C PRO A 65 2.74 2.52 -15.72
N VAL A 66 3.25 1.30 -15.87
CA VAL A 66 3.69 0.44 -14.76
C VAL A 66 4.81 1.10 -13.95
N PHE A 67 5.81 1.68 -14.61
CA PHE A 67 6.93 2.32 -13.92
C PHE A 67 6.47 3.48 -13.04
N LYS A 68 5.53 4.30 -13.52
CA LYS A 68 4.99 5.44 -12.76
C LYS A 68 4.21 5.00 -11.53
N ILE A 69 3.43 3.93 -11.66
CA ILE A 69 2.69 3.34 -10.54
C ILE A 69 3.66 2.82 -9.49
N LEU A 70 4.67 2.04 -9.90
CA LEU A 70 5.67 1.50 -8.97
C LEU A 70 6.50 2.61 -8.30
N ALA A 71 6.89 3.65 -9.03
CA ALA A 71 7.59 4.80 -8.47
C ALA A 71 6.72 5.55 -7.44
N PHE A 72 5.42 5.69 -7.71
CA PHE A 72 4.47 6.29 -6.77
C PHE A 72 4.32 5.46 -5.48
N ILE A 73 4.14 4.14 -5.61
CA ILE A 73 4.06 3.23 -4.46
C ILE A 73 5.33 3.30 -3.63
N LEU A 74 6.51 3.22 -4.28
CA LEU A 74 7.80 3.28 -3.60
C LEU A 74 7.98 4.61 -2.86
N LEU A 75 7.61 5.74 -3.46
CA LEU A 75 7.71 7.05 -2.81
C LEU A 75 6.83 7.14 -1.56
N VAL A 76 5.60 6.63 -1.63
CA VAL A 76 4.67 6.66 -0.50
C VAL A 76 5.09 5.67 0.58
N GLY A 77 5.49 4.45 0.21
CA GLY A 77 5.99 3.43 1.13
C GLY A 77 7.23 3.91 1.88
N LEU A 78 8.24 4.45 1.19
CA LEU A 78 9.41 5.07 1.83
C LEU A 78 9.02 6.23 2.77
N GLY A 79 8.00 7.02 2.40
CA GLY A 79 7.47 8.06 3.26
C GLY A 79 6.82 7.52 4.54
N TRP A 80 6.15 6.37 4.44
CA TRP A 80 5.57 5.67 5.58
C TRP A 80 6.64 5.11 6.51
N GLU A 81 7.66 4.44 5.98
CA GLU A 81 8.82 3.96 6.76
C GLU A 81 9.50 5.07 7.54
N VAL A 82 9.72 6.23 6.90
CA VAL A 82 10.28 7.41 7.58
C VAL A 82 9.34 7.88 8.69
N PHE A 83 8.03 7.90 8.45
CA PHE A 83 7.05 8.25 9.48
C PHE A 83 7.09 7.28 10.67
N GLU A 84 7.17 5.98 10.42
CA GLU A 84 7.25 4.96 11.48
C GLU A 84 8.52 5.08 12.30
N ILE A 85 9.68 5.24 11.66
CA ILE A 85 10.95 5.47 12.34
C ILE A 85 10.85 6.68 13.27
N LEU A 86 10.23 7.77 12.82
CA LEU A 86 10.04 8.96 13.63
C LEU A 86 9.12 8.65 14.83
N ILE A 87 7.94 8.07 14.61
CA ILE A 87 6.98 7.78 15.68
C ILE A 87 7.53 6.75 16.68
N ASN A 88 8.18 5.69 16.23
CA ASN A 88 8.77 4.67 17.08
C ASN A 88 9.87 5.24 17.97
N ASN A 89 10.69 6.15 17.44
CA ASN A 89 11.71 6.86 18.23
C ASN A 89 11.10 7.83 19.25
N PHE A 90 10.02 8.55 18.89
CA PHE A 90 9.40 9.52 19.79
C PHE A 90 8.47 8.91 20.85
N ALA A 91 7.75 7.83 20.53
CA ALA A 91 6.65 7.30 21.36
C ALA A 91 6.93 5.91 21.96
N GLY A 92 7.73 5.06 21.30
CA GLY A 92 7.81 3.63 21.63
C GLY A 92 9.18 3.13 22.11
N GLN A 93 10.27 3.85 21.82
CA GLN A 93 11.65 3.36 21.98
C GLN A 93 11.88 1.99 21.30
N ILE A 94 11.13 1.70 20.23
CA ILE A 94 11.30 0.46 19.46
C ILE A 94 12.53 0.64 18.56
N PRO A 95 13.52 -0.26 18.63
CA PRO A 95 14.73 -0.13 17.83
C PRO A 95 14.42 -0.30 16.35
N PHE A 96 15.01 0.55 15.52
CA PHE A 96 14.93 0.44 14.06
C PHE A 96 15.44 -0.91 13.58
N ASN A 97 14.67 -1.57 12.73
CA ASN A 97 15.02 -2.83 12.10
C ASN A 97 15.01 -2.70 10.58
N ILE A 98 16.19 -2.73 9.98
CA ILE A 98 16.34 -2.60 8.53
C ILE A 98 15.69 -3.75 7.75
N ILE A 99 15.61 -4.94 8.33
CA ILE A 99 15.00 -6.11 7.67
C ILE A 99 13.48 -5.92 7.58
N ASP A 100 12.89 -5.32 8.60
CA ASP A 100 11.46 -5.00 8.69
C ASP A 100 11.07 -4.05 7.54
N THR A 101 11.69 -2.86 7.54
CA THR A 101 11.54 -1.85 6.48
C THR A 101 11.75 -2.39 5.07
N LEU A 102 12.73 -3.27 4.87
CA LEU A 102 12.96 -3.89 3.56
C LEU A 102 11.82 -4.83 3.16
N LEU A 103 11.29 -5.62 4.09
CA LEU A 103 10.13 -6.47 3.85
C LEU A 103 8.89 -5.62 3.56
N ASP A 104 8.67 -4.56 4.33
CA ASP A 104 7.54 -3.65 4.17
C ASP A 104 7.50 -3.01 2.78
N ILE A 105 8.65 -2.50 2.30
CA ILE A 105 8.79 -2.00 0.92
C ILE A 105 8.51 -3.10 -0.11
N VAL A 106 9.00 -4.33 0.11
CA VAL A 106 8.75 -5.46 -0.80
C VAL A 106 7.26 -5.79 -0.86
N PHE A 107 6.55 -5.76 0.27
CA PHE A 107 5.13 -6.06 0.33
C PHE A 107 4.27 -4.93 -0.21
N ASP A 108 4.65 -3.67 -0.02
CA ASP A 108 4.04 -2.51 -0.69
C ASP A 108 4.10 -2.66 -2.21
N ILE A 109 5.29 -2.95 -2.76
CA ILE A 109 5.48 -3.16 -4.19
C ILE A 109 4.68 -4.37 -4.68
N SER A 110 4.69 -5.47 -3.93
CA SER A 110 3.96 -6.70 -4.27
C SER A 110 2.45 -6.47 -4.33
N GLY A 111 1.90 -5.73 -3.36
CA GLY A 111 0.50 -5.29 -3.35
C GLY A 111 0.19 -4.46 -4.59
N GLY A 112 1.03 -3.48 -4.90
CA GLY A 112 0.87 -2.63 -6.08
C GLY A 112 0.90 -3.40 -7.42
N LEU A 113 1.80 -4.38 -7.55
CA LEU A 113 1.84 -5.29 -8.70
C LEU A 113 0.55 -6.11 -8.81
N CYS A 114 0.03 -6.63 -7.70
CA CYS A 114 -1.26 -7.31 -7.67
C CYS A 114 -2.41 -6.39 -8.12
N ALA A 115 -2.39 -5.10 -7.79
CA ALA A 115 -3.38 -4.14 -8.26
C ALA A 115 -3.31 -3.98 -9.79
N ILE A 116 -2.10 -3.88 -10.36
CA ILE A 116 -1.90 -3.81 -11.81
C ILE A 116 -2.45 -5.08 -12.49
N LEU A 117 -2.12 -6.27 -11.98
CA LEU A 117 -2.59 -7.55 -12.52
C LEU A 117 -4.12 -7.71 -12.43
N TYR A 118 -4.71 -7.32 -11.30
CA TYR A 118 -6.15 -7.33 -11.07
C TYR A 118 -6.90 -6.50 -12.13
N LEU A 119 -6.33 -5.34 -12.48
CA LEU A 119 -6.90 -4.44 -13.48
C LEU A 119 -6.66 -4.91 -14.90
N TRP A 120 -5.51 -5.51 -15.18
CA TRP A 120 -5.20 -6.09 -16.49
C TRP A 120 -6.20 -7.19 -16.88
N LYS A 121 -6.57 -8.05 -15.93
CA LYS A 121 -7.59 -9.10 -16.16
C LYS A 121 -9.00 -8.55 -16.44
N LYS A 122 -9.28 -7.29 -16.04
CA LYS A 122 -10.60 -6.65 -16.17
C LYS A 122 -10.74 -5.73 -17.37
N LEU A 123 -9.69 -5.52 -18.16
CA LEU A 123 -9.79 -4.79 -19.41
C LEU A 123 -10.28 -5.74 -20.53
N PRO A 124 -11.33 -5.38 -21.30
CA PRO A 124 -11.65 -6.12 -22.52
C PRO A 124 -10.43 -6.06 -23.46
N LYS A 125 -10.07 -7.21 -24.04
CA LYS A 125 -9.04 -7.30 -25.09
C LYS A 125 -9.46 -6.51 -26.32
#